data_AF-A0A8H4WGH4-F1
#
_entry.id   AF-A0A8H4WGH4-F1
#
_cell.length_a   1.000
_cell.length_b   1.000
_cell.length_c   1.000
_cell.angle_alpha   90.00
_cell.angle_beta   90.00
_cell.angle_gamma   90.00
#
_symmetry.space_group_name_H-M   'P 1'
#
loop_
_entity.id
_entity.type
_entity.pdbx_description
1 polymer ?
#
loop_
_entity_poly.entity_id
_entity_poly.type
_entity_poly.pdbx_seq_one_letter_code
_entity_poly.pdbx_strand_id
1 'polypeptide(L)'
;MPPPQRAISDAKLDEIQRLDELIGDGARMTVSPLDSLHDIRKLLQLCEEEHLEDASVPRAYYDAFQIAIYNGDEARARLFADRACKSRVILEGSDSPTVRKMSDLARDPTNHSFYGSSSRWRSSTNDIPSGLSSKDFDAWLWKEKSKMPSRDQTMGETPYANLRNDVTFPSFDALPEENGLDLSFFESEDGYSYHLRKHWCFLAKIVSIEIFMRLRFYIEDKTKRKTSVSFYTDDRGRELKPSVLKEGYTVAISYPEQHGFLDMTVGIRHENRSLLKVFPVTLNDLFKLSDKTCQTLAWNEKGHKADCKLLKDPDLRMLLLLEEEGFDQFHHFSAL
;
A
#
# COMPACT_ATOMS: atom_id res chain seq x y z
N MET A 1 4.60 -23.66 33.52
CA MET A 1 3.40 -23.70 32.67
C MET A 1 3.04 -25.16 32.31
N PRO A 2 1.74 -25.50 32.23
CA PRO A 2 1.24 -26.73 31.62
C PRO A 2 1.69 -26.91 30.16
N PRO A 3 1.79 -28.15 29.63
CA PRO A 3 2.36 -28.40 28.31
C PRO A 3 1.74 -27.62 27.13
N PRO A 4 0.41 -27.42 27.04
CA PRO A 4 -0.19 -26.63 25.95
C PRO A 4 0.16 -25.14 26.04
N GLN A 5 0.25 -24.61 27.26
CA GLN A 5 0.60 -23.21 27.47
C GLN A 5 2.09 -22.97 27.17
N ARG A 6 2.96 -23.95 27.47
CA ARG A 6 4.38 -23.90 27.08
C ARG A 6 4.55 -23.82 25.57
N ALA A 7 3.88 -24.68 24.81
CA ALA A 7 3.97 -24.65 23.35
C ALA A 7 3.52 -23.31 22.73
N ILE A 8 2.53 -22.64 23.33
CA ILE A 8 2.09 -21.31 22.90
C ILE A 8 3.15 -20.24 23.20
N SER A 9 3.76 -20.29 24.38
CA SER A 9 4.85 -19.37 24.77
C SER A 9 6.10 -19.60 23.92
N ASP A 10 6.51 -20.85 23.70
CA ASP A 10 7.64 -21.20 22.84
C ASP A 10 7.43 -20.64 21.42
N ALA A 11 6.23 -20.81 20.84
CA ALA A 11 5.91 -20.28 19.52
C ALA A 11 5.94 -18.73 19.44
N LYS A 12 5.59 -18.05 20.54
CA LYS A 12 5.69 -16.58 20.61
C LYS A 12 7.14 -16.12 20.72
N LEU A 13 7.96 -16.82 21.50
CA LEU A 13 9.39 -16.52 21.62
C LEU A 13 10.11 -16.73 20.28
N ASP A 14 9.79 -17.80 19.55
CA ASP A 14 10.29 -18.04 18.19
C ASP A 14 9.89 -16.90 17.24
N GLU A 15 8.64 -16.43 17.32
CA GLU A 15 8.16 -15.32 16.51
C GLU A 15 8.81 -13.98 16.89
N ILE A 16 9.05 -13.72 18.18
CA ILE A 16 9.80 -12.54 18.64
C ILE A 16 11.21 -12.57 18.07
N GLN A 17 11.91 -13.71 18.13
CA GLN A 17 13.25 -13.83 17.56
C GLN A 17 13.25 -13.58 16.05
N ARG A 18 12.30 -14.21 15.32
CA ARG A 18 12.15 -14.00 13.88
C ARG A 18 11.93 -12.53 13.54
N LEU A 19 11.09 -11.83 14.32
CA LEU A 19 10.81 -10.41 14.12
C LEU A 19 12.05 -9.54 14.43
N ASP A 20 12.79 -9.80 15.51
CA ASP A 20 14.02 -9.05 15.87
C ASP A 20 15.08 -9.17 14.76
N GLU A 21 15.32 -10.38 14.25
CA GLU A 21 16.24 -10.63 13.13
C GLU A 21 15.79 -9.89 11.86
N LEU A 22 14.49 -9.92 11.58
CA LEU A 22 13.91 -9.31 10.40
C LEU A 22 13.89 -7.76 10.48
N ILE A 23 13.72 -7.18 11.67
CA ILE A 23 13.78 -5.73 11.91
C ILE A 23 15.23 -5.23 11.83
N GLY A 24 16.20 -6.05 12.25
CA GLY A 24 17.63 -5.75 12.17
C GLY A 24 18.18 -5.65 10.74
N ASP A 25 17.43 -6.07 9.72
CA ASP A 25 17.79 -5.87 8.31
C ASP A 25 17.55 -4.41 7.88
N GLY A 26 18.62 -3.61 7.93
CA GLY A 26 18.59 -2.19 7.58
C GLY A 26 18.12 -1.87 6.16
N ALA A 27 18.07 -2.85 5.23
CA ALA A 27 17.49 -2.61 3.91
C ALA A 27 15.96 -2.39 3.98
N ARG A 28 15.26 -3.06 4.91
CA ARG A 28 13.79 -3.01 5.02
C ARG A 28 13.25 -1.65 5.42
N MET A 29 14.02 -0.86 6.18
CA MET A 29 13.61 0.51 6.54
C MET A 29 13.42 1.42 5.33
N THR A 30 14.08 1.09 4.21
CA THR A 30 14.05 1.88 2.96
C THR A 30 13.03 1.33 1.95
N VAL A 31 12.89 0.00 1.89
CA VAL A 31 12.06 -0.71 0.90
C VAL A 31 10.62 -0.85 1.35
N SER A 32 10.39 -1.14 2.63
CA SER A 32 9.06 -1.44 3.19
C SER A 32 8.92 -0.87 4.61
N PRO A 33 8.92 0.48 4.76
CA PRO A 33 8.94 1.12 6.07
C PRO A 33 7.66 0.86 6.88
N LEU A 34 6.48 0.80 6.23
CA LEU A 34 5.21 0.53 6.93
C LEU A 34 5.14 -0.90 7.47
N ASP A 35 5.52 -1.89 6.66
CA ASP A 35 5.57 -3.30 7.09
C ASP A 35 6.55 -3.47 8.26
N SER A 36 7.71 -2.81 8.18
CA SER A 36 8.70 -2.82 9.27
C SER A 36 8.13 -2.21 10.55
N LEU A 37 7.36 -1.13 10.43
CA LEU A 37 6.69 -0.48 11.56
C LEU A 37 5.60 -1.39 12.18
N HIS A 38 4.87 -2.15 11.36
CA HIS A 38 3.87 -3.12 11.84
C HIS A 38 4.51 -4.37 12.45
N ASP A 39 5.63 -4.84 11.90
CA ASP A 39 6.44 -5.92 12.47
C ASP A 39 6.97 -5.52 13.86
N ILE A 40 7.47 -4.28 14.02
CA ILE A 40 7.90 -3.74 15.32
C ILE A 40 6.73 -3.69 16.31
N ARG A 41 5.55 -3.21 15.89
CA ARG A 41 4.37 -3.20 16.75
C ARG A 41 4.02 -4.61 17.22
N LYS A 42 4.03 -5.58 16.31
CA LYS A 42 3.75 -6.99 16.62
C LYS A 42 4.77 -7.54 17.61
N LEU A 43 6.06 -7.26 17.42
CA LEU A 43 7.11 -7.64 18.36
C LEU A 43 6.84 -7.09 19.76
N LEU A 44 6.54 -5.78 19.87
CA LEU A 44 6.25 -5.14 21.16
C LEU A 44 5.02 -5.75 21.85
N GLN A 45 3.96 -6.07 21.09
CA GLN A 45 2.78 -6.73 21.64
C GLN A 45 3.12 -8.13 22.19
N LEU A 46 3.93 -8.91 21.45
CA LEU A 46 4.36 -10.23 21.92
C LEU A 46 5.26 -10.13 23.16
N CYS A 47 6.15 -9.13 23.24
CA CYS A 47 6.93 -8.86 24.43
C CYS A 47 6.03 -8.54 25.64
N GLU A 48 5.00 -7.71 25.48
CA GLU A 48 4.04 -7.41 26.54
C GLU A 48 3.29 -8.66 27.01
N GLU A 49 2.83 -9.50 26.07
CA GLU A 49 2.12 -10.74 26.36
C GLU A 49 2.99 -11.79 27.08
N GLU A 50 4.30 -11.82 26.80
CA GLU A 50 5.28 -12.68 27.48
C GLU A 50 5.94 -12.00 28.70
N HIS A 51 5.50 -10.79 29.06
CA HIS A 51 6.06 -9.97 30.15
C HIS A 51 7.58 -9.74 30.04
N LEU A 52 8.07 -9.55 28.82
CA LEU A 52 9.46 -9.20 28.54
C LEU A 52 9.65 -7.68 28.60
N GLU A 53 10.50 -7.24 29.52
CA GLU A 53 10.87 -5.82 29.70
C GLU A 53 12.38 -5.59 29.46
N ASP A 54 13.05 -6.51 28.78
CA ASP A 54 14.49 -6.44 28.54
C ASP A 54 14.88 -5.43 27.44
N ALA A 55 16.15 -5.47 27.03
CA ALA A 55 16.71 -4.54 26.04
C ALA A 55 16.06 -4.60 24.65
N SER A 56 15.22 -5.61 24.35
CA SER A 56 14.47 -5.71 23.10
C SER A 56 13.42 -4.58 22.96
N VAL A 57 12.70 -4.26 24.04
CA VAL A 57 11.63 -3.24 24.04
C VAL A 57 12.15 -1.84 23.66
N PRO A 58 13.19 -1.27 24.33
CA PRO A 58 13.72 0.03 23.93
C PRO A 58 14.48 0.00 22.60
N ARG A 59 14.95 -1.16 22.14
CA ARG A 59 15.55 -1.31 20.80
C ARG A 59 14.47 -1.19 19.73
N ALA A 60 13.38 -1.92 19.87
CA ALA A 60 12.24 -1.88 18.97
C ALA A 60 11.65 -0.46 18.83
N TYR A 61 11.52 0.29 19.94
CA TYR A 61 11.12 1.71 19.86
C TYR A 61 12.17 2.58 19.16
N TYR A 62 13.46 2.30 19.31
CA TYR A 62 14.50 3.02 18.59
C TYR A 62 14.50 2.70 17.09
N ASP A 63 14.22 1.45 16.70
CA ASP A 63 14.07 1.07 15.29
C ASP A 63 12.85 1.77 14.67
N ALA A 64 11.73 1.85 15.40
CA ALA A 64 10.55 2.62 14.97
C ALA A 64 10.86 4.12 14.82
N PHE A 65 11.66 4.68 15.73
CA PHE A 65 12.17 6.04 15.62
C PHE A 65 13.00 6.21 14.34
N GLN A 66 13.93 5.30 14.06
CA GLN A 66 14.80 5.36 12.89
C GLN A 66 14.00 5.30 11.57
N ILE A 67 12.98 4.43 11.50
CA ILE A 67 12.07 4.37 10.35
C ILE A 67 11.30 5.69 10.20
N ALA A 68 10.73 6.21 11.29
CA ALA A 68 9.94 7.45 11.25
C ALA A 68 10.80 8.65 10.80
N ILE A 69 11.98 8.83 11.39
CA ILE A 69 12.83 9.98 11.07
C ILE A 69 13.47 9.87 9.69
N TYR A 70 13.82 8.66 9.23
CA TYR A 70 14.29 8.43 7.87
C TYR A 70 13.25 8.88 6.83
N ASN A 71 11.97 8.64 7.09
CA ASN A 71 10.85 9.01 6.22
C ASN A 71 10.28 10.41 6.49
N GLY A 72 10.91 11.22 7.35
CA GLY A 72 10.50 12.60 7.63
C GLY A 72 9.29 12.77 8.57
N ASP A 73 8.89 11.73 9.31
CA ASP A 73 7.77 11.78 10.26
C ASP A 73 8.24 12.22 11.66
N GLU A 74 8.49 13.52 11.84
CA GLU A 74 9.00 14.05 13.11
C GLU A 74 8.02 13.83 14.27
N ALA A 75 6.70 13.88 14.00
CA ALA A 75 5.65 13.67 14.99
C ALA A 75 5.78 12.30 15.67
N ARG A 76 5.86 11.23 14.86
CA ARG A 76 6.00 9.87 15.36
C ARG A 76 7.40 9.59 15.88
N ALA A 77 8.44 10.08 15.20
CA ALA A 77 9.82 9.94 15.64
C ALA A 77 9.99 10.43 17.08
N ARG A 78 9.52 11.65 17.38
CA ARG A 78 9.54 12.19 18.74
C ARG A 78 8.93 11.24 19.78
N LEU A 79 7.77 10.66 19.47
CA LEU A 79 7.05 9.77 20.39
C LEU A 79 7.75 8.42 20.56
N PHE A 80 8.32 7.87 19.49
CA PHE A 80 9.11 6.64 19.57
C PHE A 80 10.41 6.84 20.37
N ALA A 81 11.10 7.96 20.18
CA ALA A 81 12.26 8.31 21.00
C ALA A 81 11.90 8.50 22.49
N ASP A 82 10.76 9.14 22.79
CA ASP A 82 10.25 9.28 24.16
C ASP A 82 9.93 7.91 24.80
N ARG A 83 9.28 7.01 24.05
CA ARG A 83 9.01 5.63 24.52
C ARG A 83 10.29 4.83 24.74
N ALA A 84 11.24 4.90 23.80
CA ALA A 84 12.56 4.28 23.96
C ALA A 84 13.28 4.82 25.20
N CYS A 85 13.25 6.14 25.42
CA CYS A 85 13.83 6.79 26.59
C CYS A 85 13.22 6.26 27.89
N LYS A 86 11.88 6.24 27.99
CA LYS A 86 11.17 5.75 29.18
C LYS A 86 11.49 4.28 29.49
N SER A 87 11.51 3.42 28.47
CA SER A 87 11.88 2.01 28.65
C SER A 87 13.35 1.86 29.08
N ARG A 88 14.28 2.66 28.53
CA ARG A 88 15.70 2.62 28.94
C ARG A 88 15.95 3.14 30.34
N VAL A 89 15.15 4.08 30.85
CA VAL A 89 15.28 4.55 32.24
C VAL A 89 15.06 3.39 33.22
N ILE A 90 14.13 2.48 32.90
CA ILE A 90 13.83 1.30 33.74
C ILE A 90 15.05 0.35 33.78
N LEU A 91 15.72 0.16 32.64
CA LEU A 91 16.82 -0.80 32.49
C LEU A 91 18.20 -0.26 32.90
N GLU A 92 18.48 1.00 32.57
CA GLU A 92 19.83 1.57 32.62
C GLU A 92 19.96 2.71 33.64
N GLY A 93 18.85 3.22 34.18
CA GLY A 93 18.84 4.41 35.03
C GLY A 93 18.84 5.72 34.24
N SER A 94 18.39 6.81 34.87
CA SER A 94 18.20 8.12 34.23
C SER A 94 19.50 8.84 33.87
N ASP A 95 20.62 8.45 34.48
CA ASP A 95 21.94 9.04 34.25
C ASP A 95 22.69 8.37 33.08
N SER A 96 22.17 7.28 32.51
CA SER A 96 22.75 6.59 31.36
C SER A 96 22.96 7.52 30.15
N PRO A 97 24.13 7.46 29.48
CA PRO A 97 24.35 8.17 28.22
C PRO A 97 23.32 7.83 27.15
N THR A 98 22.83 6.58 27.11
CA THR A 98 21.83 6.14 26.14
C THR A 98 20.49 6.82 26.39
N VAL A 99 20.08 6.93 27.66
CA VAL A 99 18.85 7.64 28.07
C VAL A 99 18.94 9.12 27.69
N ARG A 100 20.07 9.78 27.96
CA ARG A 100 20.27 11.18 27.56
C ARG A 100 20.17 11.37 26.05
N LYS A 101 20.81 10.50 25.26
CA LYS A 101 20.73 10.52 23.80
C LYS A 101 19.28 10.36 23.31
N MET A 102 18.52 9.41 23.86
CA MET A 102 17.11 9.23 23.48
C MET A 102 16.26 10.43 23.90
N SER A 103 16.52 11.02 25.06
CA SER A 103 15.85 12.23 25.52
C SER A 103 16.12 13.43 24.59
N ASP A 104 17.36 13.60 24.14
CA ASP A 104 17.72 14.65 23.17
C ASP A 104 17.00 14.43 21.82
N LEU A 105 16.93 13.18 21.33
CA LEU A 105 16.19 12.84 20.11
C LEU A 105 14.67 13.00 20.27
N ALA A 106 14.11 12.77 21.46
CA ALA A 106 12.71 13.02 21.74
C ALA A 106 12.40 14.54 21.81
N ARG A 107 13.36 15.36 22.22
CA ARG A 107 13.24 16.82 22.18
C ARG A 107 13.33 17.35 20.76
N ASP A 108 14.28 16.83 19.98
CA ASP A 108 14.53 17.24 18.62
C ASP A 108 14.99 16.05 17.76
N PRO A 109 14.05 15.38 17.07
CA PRO A 109 14.33 14.23 16.21
C PRO A 109 15.28 14.54 15.05
N THR A 110 15.34 15.80 14.62
CA THR A 110 16.10 16.23 13.43
C THR A 110 17.61 16.15 13.64
N ASN A 111 18.07 16.03 14.90
CA ASN A 111 19.48 15.80 15.24
C ASN A 111 19.98 14.39 14.89
N HIS A 112 19.12 13.49 14.42
CA HIS A 112 19.54 12.17 13.98
C HIS A 112 20.11 12.18 12.57
N SER A 113 21.14 11.36 12.32
CA SER A 113 21.82 11.29 11.02
C SER A 113 20.95 10.83 9.84
N PHE A 114 19.77 10.26 10.10
CA PHE A 114 18.82 9.86 9.06
C PHE A 114 17.82 10.95 8.69
N TYR A 115 17.77 12.05 9.44
CA TYR A 115 16.92 13.18 9.09
C TYR A 115 17.30 13.72 7.69
N GLY A 116 16.28 14.04 6.89
CA GLY A 116 16.46 14.53 5.52
C GLY A 116 16.78 13.45 4.47
N SER A 117 16.77 12.16 4.84
CA SER A 117 17.00 11.06 3.88
C SER A 117 15.81 10.81 2.96
N SER A 118 14.59 10.98 3.48
CA SER A 118 13.34 10.86 2.73
C SER A 118 12.27 11.71 3.41
N SER A 119 11.22 12.06 2.66
CA SER A 119 10.09 12.84 3.16
C SER A 119 8.72 12.19 2.94
N ARG A 120 8.69 10.87 2.68
CA ARG A 120 7.48 10.07 2.40
C ARG A 120 6.37 10.24 3.43
N TRP A 121 6.69 10.43 4.70
CA TRP A 121 5.75 10.55 5.83
C TRP A 121 5.84 11.93 6.50
N ARG A 122 6.20 12.97 5.73
CA ARG A 122 6.47 14.32 6.25
C ARG A 122 5.43 14.77 7.27
N SER A 123 5.89 15.02 8.49
CA SER A 123 5.10 15.60 9.58
C SER A 123 6.02 16.41 10.49
N SER A 124 5.46 17.40 11.17
CA SER A 124 6.15 18.16 12.21
C SER A 124 5.75 17.66 13.59
N THR A 125 6.57 17.90 14.61
CA THR A 125 6.19 17.65 16.02
C THR A 125 4.89 18.35 16.46
N ASN A 126 4.47 19.40 15.75
CA ASN A 126 3.20 20.09 15.99
C ASN A 126 1.98 19.33 15.44
N ASP A 127 2.18 18.37 14.56
CA ASP A 127 1.11 17.55 13.95
C ASP A 127 0.73 16.35 14.82
N ILE A 128 1.30 16.23 16.04
CA ILE A 128 0.89 15.22 17.02
C ILE A 128 -0.56 15.51 17.43
N PRO A 129 -1.50 14.59 17.18
CA PRO A 129 -2.91 14.86 17.40
C PRO A 129 -3.25 14.93 18.89
N SER A 130 -3.96 15.98 19.27
CA SER A 130 -4.49 16.17 20.62
C SER A 130 -5.97 15.77 20.69
N GLY A 131 -6.39 15.13 21.79
CA GLY A 131 -7.80 14.83 22.05
C GLY A 131 -8.33 13.53 21.42
N LEU A 132 -7.45 12.66 20.93
CA LEU A 132 -7.84 11.33 20.47
C LEU A 132 -8.06 10.37 21.64
N SER A 133 -8.88 9.34 21.43
CA SER A 133 -8.95 8.22 22.37
C SER A 133 -7.62 7.46 22.39
N SER A 134 -7.32 6.75 23.48
CA SER A 134 -6.09 5.94 23.59
C SER A 134 -5.91 4.97 22.41
N LYS A 135 -7.01 4.32 22.01
CA LYS A 135 -7.02 3.37 20.89
C LYS A 135 -6.71 4.05 19.56
N ASP A 136 -7.34 5.19 19.29
CA ASP A 136 -7.14 5.84 18.00
C ASP A 136 -5.80 6.58 17.93
N PHE A 137 -5.29 7.05 19.07
CA PHE A 137 -3.92 7.57 19.18
C PHE A 137 -2.90 6.47 18.89
N ASP A 138 -3.09 5.28 19.46
CA ASP A 138 -2.19 4.15 19.20
C ASP A 138 -2.25 3.69 17.73
N ALA A 139 -3.44 3.63 17.15
CA ALA A 139 -3.60 3.32 15.74
C ALA A 139 -2.95 4.40 14.84
N TRP A 140 -3.10 5.69 15.15
CA TRP A 140 -2.38 6.77 14.47
C TRP A 140 -0.87 6.60 14.62
N LEU A 141 -0.37 6.34 15.83
CA LEU A 141 1.06 6.24 16.11
C LEU A 141 1.73 5.16 15.26
N TRP A 142 1.08 4.00 15.13
CA TRP A 142 1.60 2.87 14.37
C TRP A 142 1.19 2.87 12.90
N LYS A 143 0.60 3.98 12.41
CA LYS A 143 0.04 4.09 11.05
C LYS A 143 -0.84 2.87 10.72
N GLU A 144 -1.57 2.37 11.72
CA GLU A 144 -2.61 1.39 11.46
C GLU A 144 -3.73 2.08 10.69
N LYS A 145 -4.51 1.29 9.95
CA LYS A 145 -5.75 1.74 9.35
C LYS A 145 -6.76 2.09 10.46
N SER A 146 -6.58 3.22 11.14
CA SER A 146 -7.58 3.78 12.01
C SER A 146 -8.70 4.31 11.15
N LYS A 147 -9.93 3.87 11.45
CA LYS A 147 -11.18 4.55 11.09
C LYS A 147 -11.27 5.91 11.79
N MET A 148 -10.25 6.75 11.63
CA MET A 148 -10.24 8.11 12.13
C MET A 148 -11.14 8.93 11.21
N PRO A 149 -12.19 9.55 11.74
CA PRO A 149 -13.10 10.33 10.94
C PRO A 149 -12.34 11.55 10.44
N SER A 150 -12.19 11.64 9.12
CA SER A 150 -11.89 12.90 8.45
C SER A 150 -12.80 13.97 9.06
N ARG A 151 -12.22 15.14 9.39
CA ARG A 151 -12.95 16.35 9.78
C ARG A 151 -13.77 16.86 8.59
N ASP A 152 -14.83 16.13 8.28
CA ASP A 152 -16.08 16.59 7.70
C ASP A 152 -17.02 15.37 7.70
N GLN A 153 -17.76 15.21 8.79
CA GLN A 153 -18.79 14.18 8.91
C GLN A 153 -19.99 14.60 8.06
N THR A 154 -20.03 14.15 6.81
CA THR A 154 -21.28 13.68 6.22
C THR A 154 -21.28 12.16 6.31
N MET A 155 -22.11 11.64 7.23
CA MET A 155 -22.30 10.21 7.40
C MET A 155 -22.74 9.56 6.08
N GLY A 156 -21.92 8.64 5.58
CA GLY A 156 -22.38 7.58 4.68
C GLY A 156 -21.62 7.43 3.38
N GLU A 157 -20.29 7.35 3.37
CA GLU A 157 -19.56 6.81 2.20
C GLU A 157 -18.77 5.56 2.60
N THR A 158 -19.08 4.47 1.92
CA THR A 158 -18.42 3.18 2.07
C THR A 158 -16.96 3.28 1.60
N PRO A 159 -16.00 2.58 2.23
CA PRO A 159 -14.56 2.74 2.01
C PRO A 159 -14.06 2.10 0.69
N TYR A 160 -14.90 1.95 -0.33
CA TYR A 160 -14.51 1.25 -1.56
C TYR A 160 -14.22 2.25 -2.68
N ALA A 161 -13.25 1.89 -3.52
CA ALA A 161 -12.79 2.71 -4.62
C ALA A 161 -13.93 3.09 -5.57
N ASN A 162 -14.02 4.38 -5.90
CA ASN A 162 -14.84 4.84 -7.00
C ASN A 162 -14.14 4.49 -8.32
N LEU A 163 -14.47 3.35 -8.91
CA LEU A 163 -13.88 2.89 -10.18
C LEU A 163 -14.08 3.86 -11.38
N ARG A 164 -14.87 4.93 -11.21
CA ARG A 164 -15.03 5.99 -12.20
C ARG A 164 -14.11 7.19 -11.96
N ASN A 165 -13.42 7.27 -10.83
CA ASN A 165 -12.47 8.31 -10.47
C ASN A 165 -11.41 8.46 -11.55
N ASP A 166 -11.33 9.62 -12.18
CA ASP A 166 -10.38 9.91 -13.26
C ASP A 166 -8.92 9.96 -12.82
N VAL A 167 -8.65 10.12 -11.51
CA VAL A 167 -7.29 10.14 -10.98
C VAL A 167 -6.75 8.72 -10.80
N THR A 168 -7.51 7.85 -10.15
CA THR A 168 -7.09 6.47 -9.86
C THR A 168 -7.36 5.52 -11.04
N PHE A 169 -8.43 5.78 -11.79
CA PHE A 169 -8.84 5.01 -12.96
C PHE A 169 -8.96 5.91 -14.20
N PRO A 170 -7.83 6.43 -14.71
CA PRO A 170 -7.82 7.37 -15.83
C PRO A 170 -8.39 6.78 -17.13
N SER A 171 -8.80 7.66 -18.04
CA SER A 171 -9.04 7.31 -19.45
C SER A 171 -7.72 7.12 -20.18
N PHE A 172 -7.75 6.56 -21.40
CA PHE A 172 -6.53 6.33 -22.17
C PHE A 172 -5.78 7.64 -22.46
N ASP A 173 -6.51 8.69 -22.83
CA ASP A 173 -5.95 10.01 -23.17
C ASP A 173 -5.38 10.74 -21.93
N ALA A 174 -5.69 10.27 -20.72
CA ALA A 174 -5.16 10.78 -19.45
C ALA A 174 -4.03 9.91 -18.87
N LEU A 175 -3.61 8.86 -19.59
CA LEU A 175 -2.43 8.09 -19.20
C LEU A 175 -1.15 8.87 -19.48
N PRO A 176 -0.10 8.69 -18.66
CA PRO A 176 1.22 9.25 -18.96
C PRO A 176 1.75 8.74 -20.30
N GLU A 177 2.45 9.59 -21.04
CA GLU A 177 3.18 9.19 -22.26
C GLU A 177 4.45 8.43 -21.90
N GLU A 178 4.84 7.44 -22.70
CA GLU A 178 6.10 6.71 -22.52
C GLU A 178 7.29 7.68 -22.64
N ASN A 179 8.13 7.73 -21.61
CA ASN A 179 9.22 8.72 -21.42
C ASN A 179 8.76 10.16 -21.15
N GLY A 180 7.45 10.39 -20.97
CA GLY A 180 6.89 11.66 -20.51
C GLY A 180 6.97 11.77 -18.99
N LEU A 181 7.60 12.82 -18.48
CA LEU A 181 7.62 13.12 -17.05
C LEU A 181 6.29 13.76 -16.63
N ASP A 182 5.33 12.93 -16.22
CA ASP A 182 4.08 13.41 -15.65
C ASP A 182 4.17 13.53 -14.12
N LEU A 183 4.36 14.77 -13.65
CA LEU A 183 4.47 15.11 -12.22
C LEU A 183 3.17 14.88 -11.41
N SER A 184 2.06 14.54 -12.08
CA SER A 184 0.82 14.13 -11.42
C SER A 184 0.89 12.69 -10.88
N PHE A 185 1.73 11.85 -11.50
CA PHE A 185 1.92 10.43 -11.16
C PHE A 185 3.28 10.15 -10.52
N PHE A 186 4.30 10.94 -10.85
CA PHE A 186 5.65 10.80 -10.34
C PHE A 186 6.09 12.05 -9.57
N GLU A 187 6.82 11.88 -8.47
CA GLU A 187 7.44 12.96 -7.73
C GLU A 187 8.96 12.83 -7.81
N SER A 188 9.66 13.96 -7.97
CA SER A 188 11.13 14.01 -8.00
C SER A 188 11.61 15.11 -7.06
N GLU A 189 12.47 14.74 -6.11
CA GLU A 189 13.03 15.66 -5.11
C GLU A 189 14.37 16.28 -5.58
N ASP A 190 15.09 15.61 -6.49
CA ASP A 190 16.43 16.01 -6.97
C ASP A 190 16.46 16.34 -8.48
N GLY A 191 15.39 16.05 -9.22
CA GLY A 191 15.32 16.17 -10.69
C GLY A 191 15.95 15.01 -11.47
N TYR A 192 16.41 13.96 -10.77
CA TYR A 192 17.12 12.81 -11.35
C TYR A 192 16.49 11.45 -10.96
N SER A 193 15.81 11.37 -9.83
CA SER A 193 15.11 10.18 -9.34
C SER A 193 13.60 10.46 -9.21
N TYR A 194 12.79 9.51 -9.68
CA TYR A 194 11.32 9.61 -9.70
C TYR A 194 10.71 8.47 -8.90
N HIS A 195 9.80 8.80 -7.98
CA HIS A 195 9.07 7.82 -7.19
C HIS A 195 7.56 7.94 -7.43
N LEU A 196 6.87 6.80 -7.32
CA LEU A 196 5.45 6.68 -7.60
C LEU A 196 4.63 7.43 -6.54
N ARG A 197 3.93 8.48 -6.95
CA ARG A 197 3.16 9.34 -6.03
C ARG A 197 1.77 8.79 -5.74
N LYS A 198 1.20 8.04 -6.68
CA LYS A 198 -0.16 7.48 -6.62
C LYS A 198 -0.24 6.14 -7.34
N HIS A 199 -1.20 5.31 -6.94
CA HIS A 199 -1.58 4.14 -7.72
C HIS A 199 -2.62 4.48 -8.77
N TRP A 200 -2.42 4.03 -10.01
CA TRP A 200 -3.44 4.11 -11.05
C TRP A 200 -3.60 2.79 -11.79
N CYS A 201 -4.84 2.52 -12.19
CA CYS A 201 -5.21 1.34 -12.95
C CYS A 201 -6.15 1.75 -14.09
N PHE A 202 -5.77 1.45 -15.32
CA PHE A 202 -6.62 1.66 -16.47
C PHE A 202 -7.63 0.51 -16.61
N LEU A 203 -8.89 0.84 -16.88
CA LEU A 203 -9.97 -0.12 -17.09
C LEU A 203 -10.57 0.04 -18.47
N ALA A 204 -10.61 -1.04 -19.24
CA ALA A 204 -11.20 -1.03 -20.57
C ALA A 204 -11.90 -2.34 -20.93
N LYS A 205 -12.90 -2.27 -21.80
CA LYS A 205 -13.59 -3.42 -22.36
C LYS A 205 -12.81 -3.98 -23.54
N ILE A 206 -12.62 -5.29 -23.60
CA ILE A 206 -12.11 -5.98 -24.80
C ILE A 206 -13.19 -5.94 -25.88
N VAL A 207 -12.86 -5.31 -27.01
CA VAL A 207 -13.74 -5.20 -28.19
C VAL A 207 -13.47 -6.33 -29.17
N SER A 208 -12.21 -6.63 -29.42
CA SER A 208 -11.79 -7.76 -30.25
C SER A 208 -10.38 -8.21 -29.87
N ILE A 209 -10.03 -9.41 -30.30
CA ILE A 209 -8.76 -10.06 -29.96
C ILE A 209 -8.09 -10.50 -31.25
N GLU A 210 -6.81 -10.18 -31.38
CA GLU A 210 -5.97 -10.58 -32.50
C GLU A 210 -4.74 -11.32 -31.98
N ILE A 211 -4.41 -12.44 -32.62
CA ILE A 211 -3.23 -13.24 -32.30
C ILE A 211 -2.40 -13.35 -33.57
N PHE A 212 -1.47 -12.41 -33.76
CA PHE A 212 -0.55 -12.41 -34.88
C PHE A 212 0.86 -12.03 -34.39
N MET A 213 1.77 -13.01 -34.37
CA MET A 213 3.09 -12.98 -33.72
C MET A 213 3.12 -12.74 -32.19
N ARG A 214 2.15 -11.99 -31.67
CA ARG A 214 1.86 -11.73 -30.25
C ARG A 214 0.36 -11.51 -30.07
N LEU A 215 -0.12 -11.62 -28.83
CA LEU A 215 -1.48 -11.23 -28.49
C LEU A 215 -1.64 -9.71 -28.58
N ARG A 216 -2.75 -9.26 -29.17
CA ARG A 216 -3.19 -7.86 -29.17
C ARG A 216 -4.67 -7.80 -28.82
N PHE A 217 -5.02 -6.98 -27.83
CA PHE A 217 -6.40 -6.62 -27.55
C PHE A 217 -6.72 -5.28 -28.21
N TYR A 218 -7.87 -5.20 -28.89
CA TYR A 218 -8.51 -3.92 -29.18
C TYR A 218 -9.50 -3.65 -28.08
N ILE A 219 -9.42 -2.46 -27.51
CA ILE A 219 -10.13 -2.13 -26.27
C ILE A 219 -10.84 -0.79 -26.37
N GLU A 220 -11.86 -0.60 -25.53
CA GLU A 220 -12.65 0.62 -25.40
C GLU A 220 -12.75 1.00 -23.92
N ASP A 221 -12.32 2.22 -23.57
CA ASP A 221 -12.35 2.72 -22.18
C ASP A 221 -13.71 3.35 -21.81
N LYS A 222 -13.76 3.97 -20.63
CA LYS A 222 -14.97 4.64 -20.11
C LYS A 222 -15.44 5.85 -20.91
N THR A 223 -14.54 6.51 -21.66
CA THR A 223 -14.87 7.66 -22.51
C THR A 223 -15.23 7.24 -23.94
N LYS A 224 -15.27 5.93 -24.20
CA LYS A 224 -15.45 5.33 -25.54
C LYS A 224 -14.24 5.50 -26.44
N ARG A 225 -13.09 5.88 -25.89
CA ARG A 225 -11.84 5.92 -26.64
C ARG A 225 -11.42 4.49 -26.96
N LYS A 226 -11.18 4.23 -28.25
CA LYS A 226 -10.66 2.95 -28.73
C LYS A 226 -9.15 3.01 -28.89
N THR A 227 -8.48 1.95 -28.45
CA THR A 227 -7.02 1.80 -28.53
C THR A 227 -6.64 0.32 -28.55
N SER A 228 -5.35 0.00 -28.45
CA SER A 228 -4.88 -1.39 -28.39
C SER A 228 -3.95 -1.65 -27.20
N VAL A 229 -3.92 -2.89 -26.73
CA VAL A 229 -2.92 -3.41 -25.79
C VAL A 229 -2.15 -4.49 -26.51
N SER A 230 -0.83 -4.33 -26.68
CA SER A 230 0.04 -5.31 -27.33
C SER A 230 0.93 -6.01 -26.31
N PHE A 231 0.95 -7.35 -26.31
CA PHE A 231 1.66 -8.16 -25.32
C PHE A 231 3.13 -8.41 -25.75
N TYR A 232 4.06 -7.79 -25.04
CA TYR A 232 5.51 -7.88 -25.21
C TYR A 232 6.19 -8.66 -24.07
N THR A 233 5.41 -9.34 -23.23
CA THR A 233 5.88 -10.35 -22.28
C THR A 233 6.64 -11.47 -23.00
N ASP A 234 7.49 -12.23 -22.28
CA ASP A 234 8.29 -13.29 -22.92
C ASP A 234 7.42 -14.34 -23.65
N ASP A 235 6.24 -14.63 -23.12
CA ASP A 235 5.29 -15.59 -23.70
C ASP A 235 4.36 -14.97 -24.75
N ARG A 236 4.44 -13.65 -24.94
CA ARG A 236 3.70 -12.86 -25.92
C ARG A 236 2.17 -12.97 -25.77
N GLY A 237 1.70 -13.06 -24.53
CA GLY A 237 0.29 -13.19 -24.17
C GLY A 237 -0.20 -14.63 -23.97
N ARG A 238 0.66 -15.64 -24.14
CA ARG A 238 0.30 -17.06 -23.87
C ARG A 238 0.16 -17.39 -22.39
N GLU A 239 0.62 -16.50 -21.51
CA GLU A 239 0.35 -16.54 -20.08
C GLU A 239 -1.15 -16.40 -19.73
N LEU A 240 -1.96 -15.83 -20.63
CA LEU A 240 -3.40 -15.76 -20.45
C LEU A 240 -4.08 -17.06 -20.87
N LYS A 241 -4.86 -17.63 -19.95
CA LYS A 241 -5.68 -18.82 -20.22
C LYS A 241 -6.69 -18.52 -21.33
N PRO A 242 -6.93 -19.45 -22.28
CA PRO A 242 -7.92 -19.24 -23.36
C PRO A 242 -9.32 -18.87 -22.86
N SER A 243 -9.70 -19.32 -21.65
CA SER A 243 -10.99 -19.01 -21.03
C SER A 243 -11.20 -17.52 -20.72
N VAL A 244 -10.13 -16.73 -20.58
CA VAL A 244 -10.23 -15.28 -20.32
C VAL A 244 -10.14 -14.44 -21.60
N LEU A 245 -9.78 -15.04 -22.74
CA LEU A 245 -9.67 -14.36 -24.03
C LEU A 245 -11.04 -14.22 -24.69
N LYS A 246 -11.87 -13.31 -24.17
CA LYS A 246 -13.25 -13.12 -24.63
C LYS A 246 -13.64 -11.66 -24.80
N GLU A 247 -14.33 -11.36 -25.90
CA GLU A 247 -14.93 -10.05 -26.14
C GLU A 247 -15.97 -9.70 -25.07
N GLY A 248 -16.02 -8.43 -24.70
CA GLY A 248 -16.91 -7.91 -23.66
C GLY A 248 -16.37 -8.05 -22.24
N TYR A 249 -15.29 -8.80 -22.02
CA TYR A 249 -14.58 -8.85 -20.74
C TYR A 249 -13.83 -7.54 -20.48
N THR A 250 -13.51 -7.30 -19.22
CA THR A 250 -12.82 -6.09 -18.78
C THR A 250 -11.36 -6.41 -18.54
N VAL A 251 -10.47 -5.64 -19.13
CA VAL A 251 -9.05 -5.64 -18.80
C VAL A 251 -8.77 -4.53 -17.80
N ALA A 252 -8.01 -4.88 -16.76
CA ALA A 252 -7.43 -3.96 -15.79
C ALA A 252 -5.92 -4.00 -15.94
N ILE A 253 -5.30 -2.82 -16.09
CA ILE A 253 -3.85 -2.69 -16.28
C ILE A 253 -3.35 -1.68 -15.26
N SER A 254 -2.47 -2.12 -14.36
CA SER A 254 -1.81 -1.26 -13.37
C SER A 254 -0.66 -0.51 -14.03
N TYR A 255 -0.56 0.79 -13.78
CA TYR A 255 0.52 1.67 -14.24
C TYR A 255 0.80 1.68 -15.76
N PRO A 256 -0.21 1.64 -16.65
CA PRO A 256 0.07 1.71 -18.07
C PRO A 256 0.46 3.11 -18.50
N GLU A 257 1.28 3.16 -19.55
CA GLU A 257 1.70 4.35 -20.26
C GLU A 257 1.23 4.27 -21.72
N GLN A 258 1.06 5.43 -22.36
CA GLN A 258 0.81 5.51 -23.81
C GLN A 258 2.12 5.25 -24.56
N HIS A 259 2.11 4.25 -25.44
CA HIS A 259 3.25 3.82 -26.24
C HIS A 259 2.97 4.02 -27.73
N GLY A 260 3.91 4.66 -28.42
CA GLY A 260 3.91 4.78 -29.88
C GLY A 260 4.51 3.55 -30.55
N PHE A 261 3.74 2.87 -31.40
CA PHE A 261 4.20 1.70 -32.16
C PHE A 261 4.77 2.10 -33.53
N LEU A 262 5.59 1.20 -34.10
CA LEU A 262 6.21 1.38 -35.43
C LEU A 262 5.19 1.50 -36.58
N ASP A 263 3.95 1.03 -36.39
CA ASP A 263 2.84 1.18 -37.34
C ASP A 263 2.15 2.55 -37.24
N MET A 264 2.75 3.50 -36.51
CA MET A 264 2.25 4.84 -36.19
C MET A 264 0.96 4.86 -35.35
N THR A 265 0.54 3.72 -34.82
CA THR A 265 -0.55 3.68 -33.84
C THR A 265 -0.04 3.96 -32.44
N VAL A 266 -0.90 4.50 -31.57
CA VAL A 266 -0.61 4.69 -30.14
C VAL A 266 -1.51 3.74 -29.34
N GLY A 267 -0.93 3.06 -28.36
CA GLY A 267 -1.66 2.12 -27.50
C GLY A 267 -0.90 1.83 -26.21
N ILE A 268 -1.14 0.67 -25.60
CA ILE A 268 -0.47 0.23 -24.38
C ILE A 268 0.47 -0.93 -24.73
N ARG A 269 1.74 -0.80 -24.34
CA ARG A 269 2.72 -1.88 -24.44
C ARG A 269 2.79 -2.62 -23.12
N HIS A 270 2.37 -3.87 -23.11
CA HIS A 270 2.33 -4.68 -21.90
C HIS A 270 3.53 -5.62 -21.82
N GLU A 271 4.42 -5.39 -20.86
CA GLU A 271 5.68 -6.15 -20.70
C GLU A 271 5.74 -6.98 -19.42
N ASN A 272 4.98 -6.60 -18.40
CA ASN A 272 5.00 -7.27 -17.10
C ASN A 272 3.69 -8.02 -16.83
N ARG A 273 3.77 -9.35 -16.85
CA ARG A 273 2.63 -10.28 -16.68
C ARG A 273 1.81 -10.03 -15.41
N SER A 274 2.42 -9.50 -14.36
CA SER A 274 1.77 -9.27 -13.06
C SER A 274 0.99 -7.95 -13.01
N LEU A 275 1.05 -7.09 -14.03
CA LEU A 275 0.38 -5.78 -14.03
C LEU A 275 -0.93 -5.77 -14.83
N LEU A 276 -1.35 -6.89 -15.41
CA LEU A 276 -2.60 -6.98 -16.17
C LEU A 276 -3.45 -8.14 -15.69
N LYS A 277 -4.74 -7.88 -15.50
CA LYS A 277 -5.75 -8.92 -15.25
C LYS A 277 -6.95 -8.74 -16.15
N VAL A 278 -7.52 -9.86 -16.60
CA VAL A 278 -8.79 -9.89 -17.32
C VAL A 278 -9.88 -10.39 -16.37
N PHE A 279 -10.87 -9.54 -16.11
CA PHE A 279 -12.05 -9.89 -15.33
C PHE A 279 -13.19 -10.36 -16.24
N PRO A 280 -13.84 -11.49 -15.93
CA PRO A 280 -14.91 -12.06 -16.75
C PRO A 280 -16.26 -11.34 -16.57
N VAL A 281 -16.24 -10.00 -16.59
CA VAL A 281 -17.40 -9.11 -16.45
C VAL A 281 -17.31 -7.93 -17.41
N THR A 282 -18.46 -7.33 -17.70
CA THR A 282 -18.49 -6.12 -18.53
C THR A 282 -17.97 -4.91 -17.74
N LEU A 283 -17.39 -3.94 -18.44
CA LEU A 283 -16.87 -2.72 -17.83
C LEU A 283 -17.98 -1.96 -17.07
N ASN A 284 -19.19 -1.96 -17.63
CA ASN A 284 -20.34 -1.31 -16.98
C ASN A 284 -20.79 -2.05 -15.72
N ASP A 285 -20.75 -3.39 -15.70
CA ASP A 285 -21.08 -4.14 -14.48
C ASP A 285 -20.00 -3.99 -13.41
N LEU A 286 -18.73 -3.88 -13.81
CA LEU A 286 -17.63 -3.54 -12.91
C LEU A 286 -17.87 -2.16 -12.27
N PHE A 287 -18.25 -1.15 -13.05
CA PHE A 287 -18.61 0.16 -12.52
C PHE A 287 -19.84 0.14 -11.61
N LYS A 288 -20.84 -0.70 -11.87
CA LYS A 288 -21.98 -0.85 -10.95
C LYS A 288 -21.55 -1.39 -9.58
N LEU A 289 -20.47 -2.17 -9.49
CA LEU A 289 -19.93 -2.61 -8.20
C LEU A 289 -19.36 -1.45 -7.37
N SER A 290 -18.99 -0.35 -8.01
CA SER A 290 -18.57 0.89 -7.33
C SER A 290 -19.73 1.84 -7.00
N ASP A 291 -20.98 1.51 -7.38
CA ASP A 291 -22.13 2.37 -7.12
C ASP A 291 -22.56 2.26 -5.66
N LYS A 292 -22.56 3.39 -4.94
CA LYS A 292 -23.02 3.51 -3.55
C LYS A 292 -24.33 2.76 -3.28
N THR A 293 -25.28 2.78 -4.22
CA THR A 293 -26.56 2.07 -4.14
C THR A 293 -26.41 0.55 -4.21
N CYS A 294 -25.53 0.03 -5.09
CA CYS A 294 -25.19 -1.39 -5.12
C CYS A 294 -24.45 -1.80 -3.85
N GLN A 295 -23.53 -0.95 -3.39
CA GLN A 295 -22.72 -1.19 -2.21
C GLN A 295 -23.51 -1.15 -0.90
N THR A 296 -24.54 -0.30 -0.80
CA THR A 296 -25.34 -0.18 0.43
C THR A 296 -26.54 -1.11 0.42
N LEU A 297 -27.37 -1.12 -0.63
CA LEU A 297 -28.60 -1.91 -0.67
C LEU A 297 -28.34 -3.40 -0.96
N ALA A 298 -27.49 -3.74 -1.94
CA ALA A 298 -27.29 -5.14 -2.30
C ALA A 298 -26.45 -5.89 -1.25
N TRP A 299 -25.44 -5.23 -0.65
CA TRP A 299 -24.57 -5.86 0.34
C TRP A 299 -25.17 -5.93 1.75
N ASN A 300 -25.84 -4.89 2.23
CA ASN A 300 -26.33 -4.86 3.61
C ASN A 300 -27.76 -5.41 3.75
N GLU A 301 -28.63 -5.21 2.75
CA GLU A 301 -30.05 -5.60 2.86
C GLU A 301 -30.34 -6.97 2.23
N LYS A 302 -29.58 -7.37 1.20
CA LYS A 302 -29.82 -8.62 0.46
C LYS A 302 -28.78 -9.72 0.71
N GLY A 303 -27.81 -9.48 1.59
CA GLY A 303 -26.76 -10.46 1.93
C GLY A 303 -25.83 -10.84 0.77
N HIS A 304 -25.91 -10.15 -0.37
CA HIS A 304 -25.24 -10.56 -1.62
C HIS A 304 -23.71 -10.59 -1.52
N LYS A 305 -23.12 -9.87 -0.55
CA LYS A 305 -21.66 -9.78 -0.35
C LYS A 305 -20.99 -11.14 -0.14
N ALA A 306 -21.62 -12.05 0.61
CA ALA A 306 -21.06 -13.38 0.89
C ALA A 306 -21.08 -14.29 -0.34
N ASP A 307 -22.06 -14.09 -1.23
CA ASP A 307 -22.33 -14.96 -2.38
C ASP A 307 -21.86 -14.36 -3.72
N CYS A 308 -21.40 -13.11 -3.72
CA CYS A 308 -20.92 -12.44 -4.91
C CYS A 308 -19.66 -13.14 -5.45
N LYS A 309 -19.82 -13.88 -6.55
CA LYS A 309 -18.73 -14.63 -7.22
C LYS A 309 -17.56 -13.73 -7.60
N LEU A 310 -17.82 -12.47 -7.92
CA LEU A 310 -16.81 -11.47 -8.28
C LEU A 310 -15.94 -11.11 -7.08
N LEU A 311 -16.57 -10.84 -5.94
CA LEU A 311 -15.85 -10.54 -4.70
C LEU A 311 -15.19 -11.77 -4.09
N LYS A 312 -15.24 -12.97 -4.67
CA LYS A 312 -14.36 -14.08 -4.25
C LYS A 312 -12.96 -13.95 -4.85
N ASP A 313 -12.80 -13.16 -5.91
CA ASP A 313 -11.51 -12.87 -6.52
C ASP A 313 -10.73 -11.87 -5.64
N PRO A 314 -9.56 -12.25 -5.10
CA PRO A 314 -8.75 -11.37 -4.25
C PRO A 314 -8.25 -10.14 -5.02
N ASP A 315 -7.94 -10.28 -6.31
CA ASP A 315 -7.43 -9.16 -7.12
C ASP A 315 -8.53 -8.13 -7.40
N LEU A 316 -9.79 -8.57 -7.53
CA LEU A 316 -10.91 -7.64 -7.63
C LEU A 316 -11.13 -6.89 -6.31
N ARG A 317 -10.96 -7.56 -5.16
CA ARG A 317 -11.01 -6.89 -3.85
C ARG A 317 -9.90 -5.85 -3.74
N MET A 318 -8.68 -6.19 -4.16
CA MET A 318 -7.55 -5.26 -4.17
C MET A 318 -7.80 -4.07 -5.08
N LEU A 319 -8.37 -4.29 -6.28
CA LEU A 319 -8.75 -3.21 -7.19
C LEU A 319 -9.76 -2.24 -6.56
N LEU A 320 -10.70 -2.75 -5.76
CA LEU A 320 -11.67 -1.95 -5.01
C LEU A 320 -11.06 -1.22 -3.78
N LEU A 321 -9.81 -1.49 -3.45
CA LEU A 321 -9.06 -0.84 -2.37
C LEU A 321 -7.90 0.01 -2.90
N LEU A 322 -7.79 0.18 -4.23
CA LEU A 322 -6.70 0.91 -4.88
C LEU A 322 -6.65 2.41 -4.48
N GLU A 323 -7.76 2.94 -3.96
CA GLU A 323 -7.86 4.31 -3.43
C GLU A 323 -7.44 4.43 -1.95
N GLU A 324 -7.19 3.33 -1.24
CA GLU A 324 -6.70 3.36 0.14
C GLU A 324 -5.17 3.58 0.18
N GLU A 325 -4.71 4.56 0.97
CA GLU A 325 -3.30 5.02 1.02
C GLU A 325 -2.27 3.94 1.43
N GLY A 326 -1.13 3.94 0.73
CA GLY A 326 0.09 3.17 1.02
C GLY A 326 0.98 2.99 -0.22
N PHE A 327 1.86 3.96 -0.52
CA PHE A 327 2.60 4.06 -1.79
C PHE A 327 4.02 3.47 -1.76
N ASP A 328 4.19 2.25 -1.23
CA ASP A 328 5.55 1.70 -1.06
C ASP A 328 5.95 0.65 -2.13
N GLN A 329 5.01 0.10 -2.93
CA GLN A 329 5.30 -0.88 -4.01
C GLN A 329 4.29 -0.83 -5.18
N PHE A 330 4.69 -1.29 -6.37
CA PHE A 330 3.76 -1.48 -7.49
C PHE A 330 2.72 -2.56 -7.13
N HIS A 331 1.44 -2.30 -7.41
CA HIS A 331 0.39 -3.30 -7.30
C HIS A 331 0.50 -4.36 -8.38
N HIS A 332 0.68 -5.59 -7.92
CA HIS A 332 0.69 -6.78 -8.75
C HIS A 332 -0.62 -7.55 -8.59
N PHE A 333 -1.19 -7.98 -9.70
CA PHE A 333 -2.25 -8.99 -9.72
C PHE A 333 -1.65 -10.37 -9.53
N SER A 334 -2.42 -11.26 -8.91
CA SER A 334 -2.06 -12.67 -8.75
C SER A 334 -1.85 -13.33 -10.12
N ALA A 335 -0.79 -14.13 -10.27
CA ALA A 335 -0.57 -14.91 -11.50
C ALA A 335 -1.77 -15.84 -11.77
N LEU A 336 -2.25 -15.83 -13.02
CA LEU A 336 -3.51 -16.48 -13.43
C LEU A 336 -3.49 -18.01 -13.45
#